data_AF-A0A3A5M3W6-F1
#
_entry.id   AF-A0A3A5M3W6-F1
#
_cell.length_a   1.000
_cell.length_b   1.000
_cell.length_c   1.000
_cell.angle_alpha   90.00
_cell.angle_beta   90.00
_cell.angle_gamma   90.00
#
_symmetry.space_group_name_H-M   'P 1'
#
loop_
_entity.id
_entity.type
_entity.pdbx_description
1 polymer ?
#
loop_
_entity_poly.entity_id
_entity_poly.type
_entity_poly.pdbx_seq_one_letter_code
_entity_poly.pdbx_strand_id
1 'polypeptide(L)'
;MTNLLHPAQTSPVLTSVPDVVDTPNDVLFPAGGTTSHHDLAIPVITADPDERDNEVFDEGLSAEDIRALPIRRLRVMVNQVFRLMDTSHPPYGVLERYDLLVDELEHRAHQAADRGAAYQAKEAFRNNPLYCRFELFVDGSLAAYVKYEMKGGQLFLINGVEQPEFRDLGIDATLMRHVVLNAHRRRLNLTPQCPMAFSFLADHPEYQALIAHPTR
;
A
#
# COMPACT_ATOMS: atom_id res chain seq x y z
N MET A 1 -49.32 -19.82 -25.02
CA MET A 1 -49.42 -20.80 -23.92
C MET A 1 -48.44 -20.41 -22.85
N THR A 2 -49.01 -19.80 -21.81
CA THR A 2 -48.40 -19.23 -20.63
C THR A 2 -47.88 -20.35 -19.72
N ASN A 3 -46.71 -20.19 -19.11
CA ASN A 3 -46.49 -20.67 -17.75
C ASN A 3 -45.36 -19.87 -17.08
N LEU A 4 -45.80 -18.83 -16.37
CA LEU A 4 -45.16 -18.30 -15.18
C LEU A 4 -45.18 -19.39 -14.10
N LEU A 5 -44.10 -19.51 -13.33
CA LEU A 5 -44.12 -19.98 -11.93
C LEU A 5 -42.77 -19.66 -11.24
N HIS A 6 -42.72 -18.51 -10.60
CA HIS A 6 -42.15 -18.33 -9.25
C HIS A 6 -43.36 -18.24 -8.32
N PRO A 7 -43.34 -18.78 -7.07
CA PRO A 7 -42.82 -17.98 -5.94
C PRO A 7 -42.33 -18.77 -4.70
N ALA A 8 -41.47 -18.13 -3.89
CA ALA A 8 -41.34 -18.20 -2.42
C ALA A 8 -39.98 -17.53 -2.07
N GLN A 9 -39.84 -16.29 -1.58
CA GLN A 9 -40.40 -15.61 -0.42
C GLN A 9 -40.30 -16.45 0.87
N THR A 10 -39.13 -16.43 1.51
CA THR A 10 -39.02 -16.71 2.96
C THR A 10 -37.82 -15.99 3.57
N SER A 11 -38.10 -14.96 4.35
CA SER A 11 -37.29 -14.39 5.44
C SER A 11 -38.29 -13.61 6.32
N PRO A 12 -38.09 -13.38 7.63
CA PRO A 12 -36.87 -13.58 8.43
C PRO A 12 -37.14 -14.40 9.72
N VAL A 13 -36.09 -14.86 10.40
CA VAL A 13 -36.18 -15.23 11.82
C VAL A 13 -35.12 -14.45 12.58
N LEU A 14 -35.60 -13.45 13.35
CA LEU A 14 -34.86 -12.85 14.45
C LEU A 14 -34.71 -13.90 15.55
N THR A 15 -33.48 -14.17 15.99
CA THR A 15 -33.23 -14.85 17.26
C THR A 15 -32.75 -13.80 18.25
N SER A 16 -33.63 -13.47 19.19
CA SER A 16 -33.41 -12.62 20.35
C SER A 16 -32.47 -13.30 21.35
N VAL A 17 -31.48 -12.56 21.83
CA VAL A 17 -30.61 -12.92 22.97
C VAL A 17 -31.30 -12.48 24.27
N PRO A 18 -31.33 -13.30 25.34
CA PRO A 18 -31.89 -12.86 26.61
C PRO A 18 -30.90 -12.03 27.43
N ASP A 19 -31.43 -10.96 28.04
CA ASP A 19 -30.84 -10.18 29.12
C ASP A 19 -30.50 -11.06 30.33
N VAL A 20 -29.30 -10.87 30.90
CA VAL A 20 -28.97 -11.29 32.26
C VAL A 20 -28.55 -10.04 33.03
N VAL A 21 -29.50 -9.55 33.83
CA VAL A 21 -29.29 -8.67 34.97
C VAL A 21 -28.97 -9.57 36.16
N ASP A 22 -27.85 -9.33 36.84
CA ASP A 22 -27.79 -9.62 38.28
C ASP A 22 -26.95 -8.55 39.02
N THR A 23 -27.47 -8.30 40.21
CA THR A 23 -27.42 -7.15 41.12
C THR A 23 -26.23 -7.22 42.11
N PRO A 24 -26.06 -6.24 43.03
CA PRO A 24 -24.77 -5.66 43.41
C PRO A 24 -24.15 -6.30 44.64
N ASN A 25 -22.85 -6.04 44.85
CA ASN A 25 -22.18 -6.34 46.11
C ASN A 25 -21.82 -5.03 46.84
N ASP A 26 -22.47 -4.85 47.98
CA ASP A 26 -22.27 -3.78 48.96
C ASP A 26 -20.92 -3.91 49.66
N VAL A 27 -20.10 -2.86 49.68
CA VAL A 27 -19.13 -2.61 50.78
C VAL A 27 -18.99 -1.10 51.05
N LEU A 28 -19.83 -0.63 51.97
CA LEU A 28 -19.53 0.19 53.16
C LEU A 28 -18.40 1.24 53.12
N PHE A 29 -18.79 2.52 53.09
CA PHE A 29 -17.99 3.66 53.56
C PHE A 29 -18.24 3.90 55.06
N PRO A 30 -17.24 4.33 55.85
CA PRO A 30 -17.49 5.12 57.04
C PRO A 30 -17.00 6.56 56.89
N ALA A 31 -17.82 7.50 57.36
CA ALA A 31 -17.54 8.92 57.47
C ALA A 31 -16.97 9.29 58.86
N GLY A 32 -16.12 10.32 58.88
CA GLY A 32 -16.07 11.33 59.95
C GLY A 32 -15.04 11.14 61.08
N GLY A 33 -14.12 12.10 61.20
CA GLY A 33 -13.28 12.31 62.38
C GLY A 33 -12.29 13.47 62.24
N THR A 34 -12.64 14.63 62.77
CA THR A 34 -11.80 15.84 62.93
C THR A 34 -10.83 15.70 64.11
N THR A 35 -9.58 16.17 63.98
CA THR A 35 -8.79 16.87 65.02
C THR A 35 -7.42 17.32 64.48
N SER A 36 -6.93 18.45 65.01
CA SER A 36 -5.91 19.31 64.42
C SER A 36 -4.45 19.08 64.90
N HIS A 37 -3.52 19.58 64.08
CA HIS A 37 -2.16 20.08 64.35
C HIS A 37 -1.09 19.15 64.96
N HIS A 38 -0.11 18.77 64.13
CA HIS A 38 1.27 19.12 64.48
C HIS A 38 2.10 19.48 63.23
N ASP A 39 2.96 20.45 63.44
CA ASP A 39 3.61 21.33 62.47
C ASP A 39 4.94 20.71 62.04
N LEU A 40 5.09 20.42 60.75
CA LEU A 40 6.38 20.08 60.13
C LEU A 40 6.46 20.80 58.79
N ALA A 41 7.09 21.97 58.80
CA ALA A 41 7.46 22.71 57.61
C ALA A 41 8.38 21.83 56.72
N ILE A 42 7.83 21.33 55.61
CA ILE A 42 8.62 20.77 54.51
C ILE A 42 9.15 21.97 53.70
N PRO A 43 10.46 22.05 53.40
CA PRO A 43 10.97 23.13 52.57
C PRO A 43 10.31 23.04 51.20
N VAL A 44 9.64 24.13 50.79
CA VAL A 44 9.16 24.31 49.42
C VAL A 44 10.40 24.43 48.54
N ILE A 45 10.85 23.30 48.00
CA ILE A 45 11.72 23.27 46.84
C ILE A 45 10.81 23.67 45.68
N THR A 46 10.83 24.95 45.31
CA THR A 46 10.36 25.40 44.00
C THR A 46 11.33 24.83 42.96
N ALA A 47 11.18 23.55 42.65
CA ALA A 47 11.75 22.96 41.45
C ALA A 47 10.77 23.30 40.33
N ASP A 48 11.25 24.08 39.37
CA ASP A 48 10.54 24.38 38.13
C ASP A 48 10.16 23.04 37.46
N PRO A 49 8.88 22.79 37.11
CA PRO A 49 8.48 21.54 36.46
C PRO A 49 9.18 21.30 35.12
N ASP A 50 9.65 22.37 34.47
CA ASP A 50 10.23 22.35 33.12
C ASP A 50 11.64 21.73 33.05
N GLU A 51 12.38 21.64 34.16
CA GLU A 51 13.75 21.10 34.12
C GLU A 51 13.82 19.57 34.00
N ARG A 52 12.78 18.83 34.43
CA ARG A 52 12.81 17.35 34.40
C ARG A 52 12.41 16.76 33.05
N ASP A 53 11.64 17.48 32.24
CA ASP A 53 11.22 17.00 30.93
C ASP A 53 12.28 17.26 29.84
N ASN A 54 13.25 18.14 30.10
CA ASN A 54 14.39 18.41 29.21
C ASN A 54 15.44 17.28 29.19
N GLU A 55 15.52 16.42 30.20
CA GLU A 55 16.47 15.29 30.21
C GLU A 55 16.09 14.16 29.22
N VAL A 56 14.88 14.18 28.66
CA VAL A 56 14.38 13.15 27.72
C VAL A 56 14.62 13.52 26.26
N PHE A 57 15.03 14.76 25.99
CA PHE A 57 15.58 15.14 24.70
C PHE A 57 17.05 14.73 24.66
N ASP A 58 17.32 13.47 24.28
CA ASP A 58 18.68 13.02 24.01
C ASP A 58 19.22 13.83 22.82
N GLU A 59 19.90 14.94 23.06
CA GLU A 59 20.31 15.97 22.08
C GLU A 59 21.19 15.40 20.94
N GLY A 60 21.57 14.12 20.98
CA GLY A 60 22.52 13.49 20.07
C GLY A 60 22.01 12.46 19.06
N LEU A 61 20.70 12.17 18.96
CA LEU A 61 20.23 11.18 17.99
C LEU A 61 20.35 11.70 16.55
N SER A 62 21.27 11.11 15.79
CA SER A 62 21.44 11.41 14.36
C SER A 62 20.32 10.82 13.52
N ALA A 63 20.20 11.26 12.27
CA ALA A 63 19.27 10.66 11.30
C ALA A 63 19.52 9.15 11.11
N GLU A 64 20.77 8.69 11.24
CA GLU A 64 21.11 7.28 11.12
C GLU A 64 20.65 6.48 12.35
N ASP A 65 20.75 7.07 13.54
CA ASP A 65 20.24 6.45 14.76
C ASP A 65 18.71 6.29 14.68
N ILE A 66 18.02 7.33 14.19
CA ILE A 66 16.57 7.31 13.95
C ILE A 66 16.18 6.18 12.98
N ARG A 67 16.93 6.00 11.88
CA ARG A 67 16.72 4.89 10.93
C ARG A 67 16.97 3.52 11.54
N ALA A 68 17.86 3.38 12.52
CA ALA A 68 18.12 2.11 13.19
C ALA A 68 17.02 1.72 14.20
N LEU A 69 16.17 2.66 14.64
CA LEU A 69 15.15 2.41 15.65
C LEU A 69 14.00 1.51 15.15
N PRO A 70 13.38 0.71 16.03
CA PRO A 70 12.18 -0.03 15.67
C PRO A 70 10.95 0.89 15.52
N ILE A 71 10.00 0.53 14.64
CA ILE A 71 8.78 1.33 14.34
C ILE A 71 8.01 1.75 15.59
N ARG A 72 7.90 0.86 16.58
CA ARG A 72 7.22 1.16 17.86
C ARG A 72 7.90 2.29 18.61
N ARG A 73 9.24 2.32 18.61
CA ARG A 73 10.02 3.36 19.30
C ARG A 73 9.88 4.69 18.60
N LEU A 74 9.94 4.72 17.27
CA LEU A 74 9.68 5.93 16.47
C LEU A 74 8.31 6.54 16.81
N ARG A 75 7.24 5.74 16.82
CA ARG A 75 5.88 6.23 17.16
C ARG A 75 5.79 6.80 18.57
N VAL A 76 6.44 6.15 19.54
CA VAL A 76 6.50 6.66 20.93
C VAL A 76 7.25 7.99 20.98
N MET A 77 8.38 8.09 20.30
CA MET A 77 9.18 9.31 20.27
C MET A 77 8.47 10.47 19.58
N VAL A 78 7.79 10.24 18.45
CA VAL A 78 6.95 11.27 17.80
C VAL A 78 5.92 11.83 18.77
N ASN A 79 5.20 10.96 19.49
CA ASN A 79 4.21 11.40 20.48
C ASN A 79 4.84 12.13 21.69
N GLN A 80 6.09 11.83 22.03
CA GLN A 80 6.82 12.55 23.09
C GLN A 80 7.24 13.94 22.61
N VAL A 81 7.87 14.02 21.42
CA VAL A 81 8.31 15.27 20.80
C VAL A 81 7.11 16.19 20.53
N PHE A 82 5.99 15.64 20.05
CA PHE A 82 4.75 16.39 19.85
C PHE A 82 4.25 17.07 21.14
N ARG A 83 4.29 16.36 22.27
CA ARG A 83 3.91 16.93 23.56
C ARG A 83 4.86 18.04 24.01
N LEU A 84 6.15 17.92 23.70
CA LEU A 84 7.13 18.95 24.01
C LEU A 84 6.93 20.21 23.14
N MET A 85 6.53 20.05 21.87
CA MET A 85 6.17 21.20 21.01
C MET A 85 4.96 21.98 21.54
N ASP A 86 4.04 21.32 22.22
CA ASP A 86 2.80 21.92 22.74
C ASP A 86 3.01 22.65 24.09
N THR A 87 4.23 22.66 24.62
CA THR A 87 4.55 23.38 25.85
C THR A 87 4.64 24.89 25.62
N SER A 88 4.48 25.68 26.69
CA SER A 88 4.58 27.15 26.61
C SER A 88 5.99 27.62 26.23
N HIS A 89 7.00 26.79 26.48
CA HIS A 89 8.39 27.05 26.14
C HIS A 89 9.07 25.76 25.62
N PRO A 90 8.88 25.42 24.33
CA PRO A 90 9.45 24.20 23.79
C PRO A 90 10.98 24.27 23.74
N PRO A 91 11.68 23.17 24.04
CA PRO A 91 13.13 23.13 23.92
C PRO A 91 13.61 23.41 22.47
N TYR A 92 14.87 23.81 22.33
CA TYR A 92 15.47 24.04 21.02
C TYR A 92 15.57 22.73 20.21
N GLY A 93 15.42 22.82 18.88
CA GLY A 93 15.57 21.66 17.99
C GLY A 93 14.40 20.65 17.99
N VAL A 94 13.31 20.94 18.73
CA VAL A 94 12.17 20.01 18.83
C VAL A 94 11.46 19.81 17.51
N LEU A 95 11.30 20.89 16.72
CA LEU A 95 10.70 20.84 15.39
C LEU A 95 11.54 20.00 14.42
N GLU A 96 12.85 20.24 14.36
CA GLU A 96 13.75 19.47 13.50
C GLU A 96 13.75 17.98 13.87
N ARG A 97 13.72 17.67 15.17
CA ARG A 97 13.60 16.28 15.62
C ARG A 97 12.25 15.66 15.28
N TYR A 98 11.17 16.43 15.37
CA TYR A 98 9.84 15.96 14.97
C TYR A 98 9.83 15.60 13.49
N ASP A 99 10.35 16.49 12.64
CA ASP A 99 10.41 16.30 11.19
C ASP A 99 11.21 15.04 10.85
N LEU A 100 12.40 14.86 11.43
CA LEU A 100 13.21 13.65 11.20
C LEU A 100 12.48 12.34 11.56
N LEU A 101 11.72 12.35 12.67
CA LEU A 101 10.97 11.17 13.10
C LEU A 101 9.74 10.91 12.24
N VAL A 102 9.04 11.96 11.82
CA VAL A 102 7.89 11.86 10.92
C VAL A 102 8.34 11.40 9.54
N ASP A 103 9.38 12.00 8.98
CA ASP A 103 9.96 11.63 7.70
C ASP A 103 10.35 10.14 7.66
N GLU A 104 10.99 9.63 8.72
CA GLU A 104 11.33 8.21 8.80
C GLU A 104 10.09 7.30 8.93
N LEU A 105 9.08 7.73 9.70
CA LEU A 105 7.81 6.97 9.79
C LEU A 105 7.07 6.95 8.46
N GLU A 106 7.01 8.08 7.77
CA GLU A 106 6.41 8.19 6.44
C GLU A 106 7.20 7.37 5.44
N HIS A 107 8.53 7.45 5.45
CA HIS A 107 9.39 6.64 4.59
C HIS A 107 9.10 5.14 4.75
N ARG A 108 9.00 4.66 5.99
CA ARG A 108 8.65 3.26 6.27
C ARG A 108 7.21 2.92 5.88
N ALA A 109 6.28 3.85 6.03
CA ALA A 109 4.90 3.66 5.60
C ALA A 109 4.83 3.51 4.07
N HIS A 110 5.56 4.34 3.31
CA HIS A 110 5.69 4.22 1.86
C HIS A 110 6.31 2.86 1.48
N GLN A 111 7.43 2.48 2.10
CA GLN A 111 8.03 1.16 1.83
C GLN A 111 7.09 -0.01 2.17
N ALA A 112 6.30 0.09 3.23
CA ALA A 112 5.33 -0.95 3.60
C ALA A 112 4.15 -0.99 2.62
N ALA A 113 3.68 0.16 2.13
CA ALA A 113 2.67 0.26 1.10
C ALA A 113 3.18 -0.31 -0.23
N ASP A 114 4.41 0.02 -0.63
CA ASP A 114 5.06 -0.54 -1.82
C ASP A 114 5.26 -2.04 -1.70
N ARG A 115 5.58 -2.56 -0.50
CA ARG A 115 5.65 -4.01 -0.25
C ARG A 115 4.28 -4.69 -0.26
N GLY A 116 3.23 -4.00 0.18
CA GLY A 116 1.84 -4.49 0.14
C GLY A 116 1.27 -4.48 -1.29
N ALA A 117 1.61 -3.46 -2.08
CA ALA A 117 1.41 -3.42 -3.53
C ALA A 117 2.30 -4.44 -4.24
N ALA A 118 3.46 -4.78 -3.67
CA ALA A 118 4.28 -5.92 -4.04
C ALA A 118 3.76 -7.25 -3.44
N TYR A 119 2.43 -7.41 -3.34
CA TYR A 119 1.86 -8.68 -3.78
C TYR A 119 2.32 -8.81 -5.24
N GLN A 120 3.47 -9.44 -5.45
CA GLN A 120 4.10 -9.61 -6.75
C GLN A 120 3.16 -10.51 -7.54
N ALA A 121 2.19 -9.87 -8.19
CA ALA A 121 1.14 -10.55 -8.91
C ALA A 121 1.83 -11.46 -9.91
N LYS A 122 1.56 -12.76 -9.81
CA LYS A 122 2.35 -13.75 -10.52
C LYS A 122 2.04 -13.66 -12.00
N GLU A 123 2.93 -13.01 -12.73
CA GLU A 123 2.84 -12.89 -14.17
C GLU A 123 3.24 -14.19 -14.87
N ALA A 124 2.46 -14.60 -15.86
CA ALA A 124 2.79 -15.72 -16.72
C ALA A 124 2.47 -15.39 -18.17
N PHE A 125 3.51 -15.23 -18.98
CA PHE A 125 3.40 -15.04 -20.43
C PHE A 125 3.27 -16.38 -21.16
N ARG A 126 2.35 -16.45 -22.14
CA ARG A 126 2.15 -17.63 -23.00
C ARG A 126 1.99 -17.22 -24.45
N ASN A 127 2.60 -17.98 -25.35
CA ASN A 127 2.24 -17.97 -26.77
C ASN A 127 1.23 -19.09 -27.00
N ASN A 128 0.05 -18.76 -27.54
CA ASN A 128 -1.01 -19.69 -27.85
C ASN A 128 -1.21 -19.78 -29.37
N PRO A 129 -0.53 -20.71 -30.07
CA PRO A 129 -0.56 -20.80 -31.52
C PRO A 129 -1.91 -21.26 -32.07
N LEU A 130 -2.69 -22.01 -31.28
CA LEU A 130 -4.00 -22.50 -31.67
C LEU A 130 -5.00 -21.36 -31.89
N TYR A 131 -4.87 -20.30 -31.10
CA TYR A 131 -5.71 -19.10 -31.20
C TYR A 131 -4.98 -17.91 -31.84
N CYS A 132 -3.76 -18.13 -32.36
CA CYS A 132 -2.89 -17.11 -32.91
C CYS A 132 -2.81 -15.86 -32.03
N ARG A 133 -2.50 -16.04 -30.73
CA ARG A 133 -2.40 -14.92 -29.79
C ARG A 133 -1.34 -15.15 -28.72
N PHE A 134 -0.78 -14.05 -28.23
CA PHE A 134 -0.01 -14.03 -27.00
C PHE A 134 -0.92 -13.65 -25.85
N GLU A 135 -0.72 -14.28 -24.70
CA GLU A 135 -1.55 -14.16 -23.51
C GLU A 135 -0.64 -13.80 -22.33
N LEU A 136 -1.10 -12.87 -21.49
CA LEU A 136 -0.50 -12.57 -20.19
C LEU A 136 -1.51 -12.88 -19.10
N PHE A 137 -1.09 -13.71 -18.16
CA PHE A 137 -1.87 -14.04 -16.97
C PHE A 137 -1.29 -13.36 -15.75
N VAL A 138 -2.14 -12.89 -14.85
CA VAL A 138 -1.78 -12.30 -13.56
C VAL A 138 -2.53 -13.07 -12.49
N ASP A 139 -1.79 -13.71 -11.57
CA ASP A 139 -2.35 -14.59 -10.53
C ASP A 139 -3.26 -15.70 -11.07
N GLY A 140 -2.96 -16.18 -12.29
CA GLY A 140 -3.71 -17.23 -12.97
C GLY A 140 -4.94 -16.76 -13.77
N SER A 141 -5.33 -15.49 -13.65
CA SER A 141 -6.39 -14.88 -14.45
C SER A 141 -5.82 -14.29 -15.74
N LEU A 142 -6.52 -14.45 -16.87
CA LEU A 142 -6.09 -13.86 -18.14
C LEU A 142 -6.26 -12.35 -18.08
N ALA A 143 -5.16 -11.60 -18.00
CA ALA A 143 -5.18 -10.15 -17.83
C ALA A 143 -5.22 -9.41 -19.18
N ALA A 144 -4.44 -9.86 -20.16
CA ALA A 144 -4.45 -9.30 -21.50
C ALA A 144 -4.04 -10.33 -22.56
N TYR A 145 -4.42 -10.08 -23.81
CA TYR A 145 -3.92 -10.83 -24.95
C TYR A 145 -3.77 -9.95 -26.21
N VAL A 146 -2.88 -10.36 -27.10
CA VAL A 146 -2.74 -9.76 -28.44
C VAL A 146 -2.75 -10.84 -29.51
N LYS A 147 -3.68 -10.73 -30.45
CA LYS A 147 -3.80 -11.59 -31.62
C LYS A 147 -2.75 -11.22 -32.66
N TYR A 148 -2.27 -12.23 -33.36
CA TYR A 148 -1.28 -12.08 -34.41
C TYR A 148 -1.59 -12.89 -35.68
N GLU A 149 -0.96 -12.49 -36.78
CA GLU A 149 -0.81 -13.31 -37.99
C GLU A 149 0.66 -13.52 -38.31
N MET A 150 0.99 -14.64 -38.97
CA MET A 150 2.35 -14.96 -39.41
C MET A 150 2.39 -15.04 -40.93
N LYS A 151 3.26 -14.24 -41.60
CA LYS A 151 3.51 -14.35 -43.05
C LYS A 151 4.98 -14.14 -43.36
N GLY A 152 5.62 -15.13 -43.99
CA GLY A 152 7.01 -15.00 -44.48
C GLY A 152 8.02 -14.51 -43.44
N GLY A 153 7.94 -15.00 -42.19
CA GLY A 153 8.83 -14.57 -41.10
C GLY A 153 8.46 -13.23 -40.45
N GLN A 154 7.37 -12.59 -40.89
CA GLN A 154 6.79 -11.43 -40.24
C GLN A 154 5.68 -11.83 -39.26
N LEU A 155 5.65 -11.15 -38.12
CA LEU A 155 4.65 -11.27 -37.06
C LEU A 155 3.80 -10.00 -37.03
N PHE A 156 2.57 -10.08 -37.53
CA PHE A 156 1.65 -8.95 -37.56
C PHE A 156 0.81 -8.94 -36.29
N LEU A 157 0.84 -7.86 -35.51
CA LEU A 157 0.00 -7.71 -34.32
C LEU A 157 -1.30 -7.02 -34.68
N ILE A 158 -2.40 -7.77 -34.74
CA ILE A 158 -3.64 -7.32 -35.39
C ILE A 158 -4.71 -6.81 -34.43
N ASN A 159 -4.73 -7.29 -33.18
CA ASN A 159 -5.71 -6.83 -32.19
C ASN A 159 -5.24 -7.11 -30.77
N GLY A 160 -5.23 -6.11 -29.91
CA GLY A 160 -4.93 -6.24 -28.48
C GLY A 160 -6.19 -6.04 -27.64
N VAL A 161 -6.36 -6.85 -26.58
CA VAL A 161 -7.45 -6.73 -25.62
C VAL A 161 -6.90 -6.88 -24.21
N GLU A 162 -7.30 -5.96 -23.35
CA GLU A 162 -7.02 -5.98 -21.92
C GLU A 162 -8.34 -6.13 -21.16
N GLN A 163 -8.34 -6.93 -20.11
CA GLN A 163 -9.52 -7.11 -19.29
C GLN A 163 -9.78 -5.87 -18.41
N PRO A 164 -11.05 -5.51 -18.16
CA PRO A 164 -11.40 -4.29 -17.43
C PRO A 164 -10.77 -4.19 -16.04
N GLU A 165 -10.59 -5.33 -15.35
CA GLU A 165 -10.03 -5.40 -14.00
C GLU A 165 -8.52 -5.08 -13.95
N PHE A 166 -7.86 -5.12 -15.10
CA PHE A 166 -6.41 -4.96 -15.24
C PHE A 166 -6.02 -3.70 -16.01
N ARG A 167 -7.01 -2.90 -16.45
CA ARG A 167 -6.78 -1.67 -17.18
C ARG A 167 -6.05 -0.64 -16.33
N ASP A 168 -5.22 0.17 -16.98
CA ASP A 168 -4.45 1.26 -16.37
C ASP A 168 -3.41 0.79 -15.33
N LEU A 169 -3.15 -0.52 -15.25
CA LEU A 169 -2.09 -1.12 -14.43
C LEU A 169 -0.81 -1.41 -15.23
N GLY A 170 -0.77 -1.05 -16.52
CA GLY A 170 0.37 -1.27 -17.41
C GLY A 170 0.54 -2.72 -17.89
N ILE A 171 -0.51 -3.55 -17.80
CA ILE A 171 -0.47 -4.95 -18.24
C ILE A 171 -0.27 -5.06 -19.75
N ASP A 172 -0.84 -4.14 -20.52
CA ASP A 172 -0.64 -4.04 -21.97
C ASP A 172 0.85 -3.82 -22.35
N ALA A 173 1.54 -2.93 -21.65
CA ALA A 173 2.97 -2.66 -21.85
C ALA A 173 3.83 -3.88 -21.45
N THR A 174 3.51 -4.54 -20.33
CA THR A 174 4.18 -5.76 -19.91
C THR A 174 3.99 -6.89 -20.93
N LEU A 175 2.76 -7.09 -21.41
CA LEU A 175 2.47 -8.06 -22.48
C LEU A 175 3.29 -7.74 -23.73
N MET A 176 3.29 -6.49 -24.18
CA MET A 176 3.97 -6.11 -25.42
C MET A 176 5.49 -6.26 -25.32
N ARG A 177 6.09 -5.96 -24.17
CA ARG A 177 7.50 -6.23 -23.89
C ARG A 177 7.81 -7.71 -24.09
N HIS A 178 7.01 -8.61 -23.54
CA HIS A 178 7.19 -10.04 -23.76
C HIS A 178 7.04 -10.46 -25.23
N VAL A 179 6.08 -9.86 -25.95
CA VAL A 179 5.85 -10.13 -27.38
C VAL A 179 7.07 -9.72 -28.22
N VAL A 180 7.59 -8.51 -28.01
CA VAL A 180 8.78 -8.01 -28.71
C VAL A 180 10.00 -8.89 -28.42
N LEU A 181 10.22 -9.27 -27.15
CA LEU A 181 11.30 -10.18 -26.77
C LEU A 181 11.11 -11.59 -27.33
N ASN A 182 9.86 -12.07 -27.46
CA ASN A 182 9.56 -13.35 -28.10
C ASN A 182 9.90 -13.31 -29.60
N ALA A 183 9.49 -12.24 -30.30
CA ALA A 183 9.78 -12.02 -31.70
C ALA A 183 11.29 -11.95 -31.94
N HIS A 184 12.02 -11.18 -31.13
CA HIS A 184 13.47 -11.06 -31.22
C HIS A 184 14.17 -12.42 -31.04
N ARG A 185 13.82 -13.18 -30.00
CA ARG A 185 14.37 -14.53 -29.76
C ARG A 185 14.13 -15.49 -30.94
N ARG A 186 13.01 -15.33 -31.64
CA ARG A 186 12.63 -16.13 -32.80
C ARG A 186 13.12 -15.56 -34.13
N ARG A 187 13.86 -14.44 -34.11
CA ARG A 187 14.32 -13.69 -35.29
C ARG A 187 13.18 -13.35 -36.26
N LEU A 188 12.03 -12.98 -35.70
CA LEU A 188 10.86 -12.54 -36.45
C LEU A 188 10.84 -11.02 -36.52
N ASN A 189 10.42 -10.50 -37.68
CA ASN A 189 10.21 -9.06 -37.83
C ASN A 189 8.78 -8.73 -37.38
N LEU A 190 8.65 -7.84 -36.40
CA LEU A 190 7.36 -7.48 -35.83
C LEU A 190 6.75 -6.31 -36.63
N THR A 191 5.47 -6.41 -36.96
CA THR A 191 4.72 -5.35 -37.65
C THR A 191 3.50 -4.95 -36.82
N PRO A 192 3.47 -3.76 -36.22
CA PRO A 192 2.30 -3.28 -35.47
C PRO A 192 1.15 -2.94 -36.42
N GLN A 193 -0.05 -3.46 -36.16
CA GLN A 193 -1.28 -3.05 -36.85
C GLN A 193 -2.41 -2.64 -35.89
N CYS A 194 -2.27 -2.85 -34.59
CA CYS A 194 -3.26 -2.46 -33.58
C CYS A 194 -2.77 -1.28 -32.71
N PRO A 195 -3.69 -0.48 -32.14
CA PRO A 195 -3.33 0.66 -31.30
C PRO A 195 -2.41 0.32 -30.13
N MET A 196 -2.66 -0.79 -29.44
CA MET A 196 -1.82 -1.27 -28.33
C MET A 196 -0.34 -1.42 -28.72
N ALA A 197 -0.08 -2.00 -29.90
CA ALA A 197 1.29 -2.18 -30.39
C ALA A 197 1.91 -0.85 -30.83
N PHE A 198 1.13 0.04 -31.47
CA PHE A 198 1.62 1.36 -31.87
C PHE A 198 2.01 2.22 -30.67
N SER A 199 1.13 2.33 -29.66
CA SER A 199 1.40 3.12 -28.45
C SER A 199 2.66 2.62 -27.75
N PHE A 200 2.75 1.31 -27.50
CA PHE A 200 3.93 0.74 -26.85
C PHE A 200 5.24 1.03 -27.61
N LEU A 201 5.26 0.86 -28.93
CA LEU A 201 6.48 1.09 -29.72
C LEU A 201 6.84 2.57 -29.86
N ALA A 202 5.86 3.47 -29.75
CA ALA A 202 6.11 4.90 -29.70
C ALA A 202 6.79 5.30 -28.37
N ASP A 203 6.35 4.71 -27.26
CA ASP A 203 6.90 4.95 -25.93
C ASP A 203 8.26 4.25 -25.71
N HIS A 204 8.55 3.21 -26.49
CA HIS A 204 9.76 2.40 -26.40
C HIS A 204 10.58 2.38 -27.71
N PRO A 205 11.22 3.50 -28.08
CA PRO A 205 11.99 3.60 -29.32
C PRO A 205 13.19 2.65 -29.36
N GLU A 206 13.68 2.15 -28.22
CA GLU A 206 14.73 1.14 -28.14
C GLU A 206 14.40 -0.16 -28.88
N TYR A 207 13.11 -0.46 -29.09
CA TYR A 207 12.68 -1.63 -29.82
C TYR A 207 12.50 -1.42 -31.32
N GLN A 208 12.74 -0.20 -31.85
CA GLN A 208 12.56 0.08 -33.28
C GLN A 208 13.41 -0.82 -34.19
N ALA A 209 14.59 -1.24 -33.72
CA ALA A 209 15.46 -2.17 -34.46
C ALA A 209 14.85 -3.58 -34.65
N LEU A 210 13.77 -3.91 -33.92
CA LEU A 210 13.09 -5.21 -33.97
C LEU A 210 11.83 -5.19 -34.85
N ILE A 211 11.49 -4.02 -35.37
CA ILE A 211 10.31 -3.80 -36.20
C ILE A 211 10.68 -4.07 -37.66
N ALA A 212 9.81 -4.75 -38.39
CA ALA A 212 9.90 -4.83 -39.85
C ALA A 212 9.81 -3.42 -40.42
N HIS A 213 10.86 -2.94 -41.08
CA HIS A 213 10.72 -1.75 -41.91
C HIS A 213 9.96 -2.14 -43.16
N PRO A 214 8.83 -1.47 -43.50
CA PRO A 214 8.18 -1.72 -44.76
C PRO A 214 9.19 -1.39 -45.87
N THR A 215 9.68 -2.41 -46.56
CA THR A 215 10.38 -2.22 -47.83
C THR A 215 9.36 -1.65 -48.80
N ARG A 216 9.51 -0.36 -49.08
CA ARG A 216 8.70 0.43 -50.00
C ARG A 216 8.79 -0.09 -51.43
#